data_AF-A0A2G8RG93-F1
#
_entry.id   AF-A0A2G8RG93-F1
#
_cell.length_a   1.000
_cell.length_b   1.000
_cell.length_c   1.000
_cell.angle_alpha   90.00
_cell.angle_beta   90.00
_cell.angle_gamma   90.00
#
_symmetry.space_group_name_H-M   'P 1'
#
loop_
_entity.id
_entity.type
_entity.pdbx_description
1 polymer ?
#
loop_
_entity_poly.entity_id
_entity_poly.type
_entity_poly.pdbx_seq_one_letter_code
_entity_poly.pdbx_strand_id
1 'polypeptide(L)'
;MPSRLSAPKPRLGTVVGDTKAQERERAHLKPWRAWYNLKRWQKLRRLVFARAGYVCQQTGVALVGKEPAPNSPVCDHIREHKGDPALFWDADNLQAVSKAWHDSAKQKQERARHA
;
A
#
# COMPACT_ATOMS: atom_id res chain seq x y z
N MET A 1 9.44 18.13 39.58
CA MET A 1 10.24 17.38 38.59
C MET A 1 9.67 15.98 38.47
N PRO A 2 9.59 15.35 37.27
CA PRO A 2 10.51 15.58 36.15
C PRO A 2 9.85 16.04 34.83
N SER A 3 10.67 16.80 34.12
CA SER A 3 10.53 17.28 32.75
C SER A 3 10.45 16.12 31.75
N ARG A 4 9.56 16.22 30.75
CA ARG A 4 9.64 15.42 29.53
C ARG A 4 10.19 16.29 28.42
N LEU A 5 11.50 16.18 28.19
CA LEU A 5 12.17 16.76 27.02
C LEU A 5 11.52 16.17 25.76
N SER A 6 10.94 17.03 24.93
CA SER A 6 10.46 16.67 23.60
C SER A 6 11.67 16.48 22.68
N ALA A 7 11.72 15.37 21.93
CA ALA A 7 12.77 15.15 20.94
C ALA A 7 12.76 16.27 19.88
N PRO A 8 13.92 16.83 19.49
CA PRO A 8 13.96 17.88 18.49
C PRO A 8 13.55 17.34 17.11
N LYS A 9 12.72 18.11 16.39
CA LYS A 9 12.45 17.92 14.96
C LYS A 9 13.79 17.82 14.21
N PRO A 10 13.98 16.84 13.30
CA PRO A 10 15.18 16.82 12.48
C PRO A 10 15.25 18.12 11.67
N ARG A 11 16.24 18.96 11.97
CA ARG A 11 16.59 20.19 11.24
C ARG A 11 17.68 19.90 10.22
N LEU A 12 17.47 18.89 9.40
CA LEU A 12 18.32 18.66 8.23
C LEU A 12 17.42 18.75 7.00
N GLY A 13 17.57 19.86 6.28
CA GLY A 13 16.97 20.02 4.96
C GLY A 13 17.40 18.85 4.08
N THR A 14 16.46 18.32 3.31
CA THR A 14 16.67 17.26 2.34
C THR A 14 17.77 17.70 1.39
N VAL A 15 19.00 17.21 1.59
CA VAL A 15 20.05 17.34 0.58
C VAL A 15 19.54 16.62 -0.65
N VAL A 16 19.30 17.37 -1.73
CA VAL A 16 19.01 16.86 -3.07
C VAL A 16 20.28 16.16 -3.56
N GLY A 17 20.51 14.94 -3.09
CA GLY A 17 21.69 14.14 -3.37
C GLY A 17 21.30 12.67 -3.40
N ASP A 18 21.28 12.11 -4.61
CA ASP A 18 21.11 10.69 -4.94
C ASP A 18 19.82 10.00 -4.48
N THR A 19 18.70 10.39 -5.08
CA THR A 19 17.46 9.60 -5.10
C THR A 19 17.70 8.13 -5.47
N LYS A 20 18.66 7.84 -6.38
CA LYS A 20 19.04 6.48 -6.76
C LYS A 20 19.73 5.68 -5.64
N ALA A 21 20.57 6.31 -4.83
CA ALA A 21 21.18 5.64 -3.67
C ALA A 21 20.12 5.33 -2.61
N GLN A 22 19.23 6.30 -2.36
CA GLN A 22 18.09 6.13 -1.44
C GLN A 22 17.12 5.03 -1.90
N GLU A 23 16.85 4.90 -3.21
CA GLU A 23 16.02 3.82 -3.77
C GLU A 23 16.67 2.45 -3.61
N ARG A 24 17.98 2.32 -3.87
CA ARG A 24 18.74 1.08 -3.68
C ARG A 24 18.75 0.64 -2.22
N GLU A 25 18.97 1.58 -1.30
CA GLU A 25 18.95 1.32 0.14
C GLU A 25 17.54 0.93 0.61
N ARG A 26 16.49 1.60 0.14
CA ARG A 26 15.08 1.23 0.41
C ARG A 26 14.69 -0.12 -0.18
N ALA A 27 15.28 -0.53 -1.30
CA ALA A 27 15.09 -1.85 -1.88
C ALA A 27 15.77 -2.94 -1.03
N HIS A 28 16.97 -2.66 -0.50
CA HIS A 28 17.68 -3.52 0.44
C HIS A 28 16.89 -3.73 1.75
N LEU A 29 16.25 -2.68 2.26
CA LEU A 29 15.47 -2.75 3.51
C LEU A 29 14.16 -3.54 3.38
N LYS A 30 13.62 -3.70 2.17
CA LYS A 30 12.33 -4.36 1.91
C LYS A 30 12.37 -5.16 0.60
N PRO A 31 13.07 -6.31 0.57
CA PRO A 31 13.29 -7.08 -0.67
C PRO A 31 11.99 -7.52 -1.34
N TRP A 32 10.91 -7.70 -0.57
CA TRP A 32 9.58 -8.05 -1.08
C TRP A 32 8.97 -6.99 -2.02
N ARG A 33 9.50 -5.77 -2.08
CA ARG A 33 9.06 -4.78 -3.08
C ARG A 33 9.25 -5.26 -4.50
N ALA A 34 10.28 -6.09 -4.74
CA ALA A 34 10.50 -6.70 -6.04
C ALA A 34 9.33 -7.59 -6.48
N TRP A 35 8.55 -8.14 -5.54
CA TRP A 35 7.43 -9.03 -5.86
C TRP A 35 6.30 -8.33 -6.61
N TYR A 36 6.08 -7.03 -6.39
CA TYR A 36 5.09 -6.25 -7.12
C TYR A 36 5.41 -6.11 -8.63
N ASN A 37 6.67 -6.30 -9.02
CA ASN A 37 7.09 -6.24 -10.42
C ASN A 37 7.02 -7.61 -11.12
N LEU A 38 6.76 -8.69 -10.38
CA LEU A 38 6.73 -10.03 -10.95
C LEU A 38 5.46 -10.25 -11.79
N LYS A 39 5.59 -11.01 -12.88
CA LYS A 39 4.45 -11.47 -13.69
C LYS A 39 3.41 -12.24 -12.87
N ARG A 40 3.87 -12.98 -11.86
CA ARG A 40 3.01 -13.68 -10.90
C ARG A 40 2.06 -12.73 -10.20
N TRP A 41 2.54 -11.58 -9.74
CA TRP A 41 1.72 -10.54 -9.11
C TRP A 41 0.71 -9.95 -10.09
N GLN A 42 1.13 -9.64 -11.32
CA GLN A 42 0.22 -9.13 -12.36
C GLN A 42 -0.91 -10.12 -12.69
N LYS A 43 -0.64 -11.42 -12.69
CA LYS A 43 -1.66 -12.47 -12.89
C LYS A 43 -2.60 -12.56 -11.69
N LEU A 44 -2.06 -12.58 -10.47
CA LEU A 44 -2.83 -12.64 -9.23
C LEU A 44 -3.78 -11.44 -9.10
N ARG A 45 -3.26 -10.23 -9.31
CA ARG A 45 -4.03 -8.99 -9.30
C ARG A 45 -5.20 -9.02 -10.28
N ARG A 46 -5.00 -9.49 -11.51
CA ARG A 46 -6.08 -9.63 -12.50
C ARG A 46 -7.14 -10.62 -12.06
N LEU A 47 -6.74 -11.74 -11.47
CA LEU A 47 -7.67 -12.74 -10.94
C LEU A 47 -8.50 -12.18 -9.78
N VAL A 48 -7.90 -11.41 -8.86
CA VAL A 48 -8.64 -10.74 -7.77
C VAL A 48 -9.67 -9.77 -8.32
N PHE A 49 -9.31 -8.96 -9.32
CA PHE A 49 -10.26 -8.04 -9.96
C PHE A 49 -11.40 -8.76 -10.69
N ALA A 50 -11.09 -9.85 -11.41
CA ALA A 50 -12.09 -10.65 -12.09
C ALA A 50 -13.06 -11.32 -11.10
N ARG A 51 -12.56 -11.87 -9.99
CA ARG A 51 -13.40 -12.44 -8.91
C ARG A 51 -14.32 -11.40 -8.29
N ALA A 52 -13.84 -10.17 -8.15
CA ALA A 52 -14.62 -9.04 -7.64
C ALA A 52 -15.57 -8.43 -8.68
N GLY A 53 -15.63 -8.96 -9.92
CA GLY A 53 -16.44 -8.40 -11.00
C GLY A 53 -16.06 -6.96 -11.37
N TYR A 54 -14.82 -6.54 -11.12
CA TYR A 54 -14.39 -5.14 -11.22
C TYR A 54 -15.24 -4.19 -10.37
N VAL A 55 -15.66 -4.61 -9.18
CA VAL A 55 -16.37 -3.78 -8.21
C VAL A 55 -15.53 -3.64 -6.94
N CYS A 56 -15.50 -2.44 -6.37
CA CYS A 56 -14.85 -2.18 -5.10
C CYS A 56 -15.55 -2.99 -4.00
N GLN A 57 -14.83 -3.89 -3.34
CA GLN A 57 -15.38 -4.73 -2.28
C GLN A 57 -15.76 -3.95 -1.02
N GLN A 58 -15.27 -2.71 -0.88
CA GLN A 58 -15.50 -1.86 0.30
C GLN A 58 -16.60 -0.81 0.07
N THR A 59 -16.83 -0.39 -1.17
CA THR A 59 -17.76 0.72 -1.48
C THR A 59 -18.80 0.40 -2.54
N GLY A 60 -18.67 -0.72 -3.27
CA GLY A 60 -19.58 -1.07 -4.37
C GLY A 60 -19.36 -0.29 -5.67
N VAL A 61 -18.39 0.62 -5.73
CA VAL A 61 -18.09 1.42 -6.95
C VAL A 61 -17.44 0.56 -8.04
N ALA A 62 -17.86 0.75 -9.29
CA ALA A 62 -17.24 0.10 -10.44
C ALA A 62 -15.78 0.57 -10.66
N LEU A 63 -14.86 -0.39 -10.78
CA LEU A 63 -13.42 -0.21 -10.93
C LEU A 63 -13.00 -0.13 -12.40
N VAL A 64 -13.56 0.85 -13.12
CA VAL A 64 -13.36 1.04 -14.56
C VAL A 64 -12.41 2.20 -14.89
N GLY A 65 -11.96 2.94 -13.88
CA GLY A 65 -11.10 4.10 -14.07
C GLY A 65 -9.70 3.74 -14.56
N LYS A 66 -9.11 4.61 -15.38
CA LYS A 66 -7.67 4.59 -15.67
C LYS A 66 -6.93 5.32 -14.55
N GLU A 67 -5.79 4.80 -14.11
CA GLU A 67 -4.94 5.49 -13.12
C GLU A 67 -4.59 6.92 -13.61
N PRO A 68 -4.70 7.97 -12.76
CA PRO A 68 -4.97 7.96 -11.31
C PRO A 68 -6.43 8.30 -10.93
N ALA A 69 -7.41 7.93 -11.74
CA ALA A 69 -8.82 8.23 -11.44
C ALA A 69 -9.28 7.66 -10.08
N PRO A 70 -10.20 8.31 -9.36
CA PRO A 70 -10.72 7.85 -8.07
C PRO A 70 -11.27 6.41 -8.08
N ASN A 71 -11.82 5.98 -9.21
CA ASN A 71 -12.37 4.65 -9.44
C ASN A 71 -11.40 3.72 -10.20
N SER A 72 -10.09 4.01 -10.23
CA SER A 72 -9.11 3.07 -10.78
C SER A 72 -8.96 1.84 -9.86
N PRO A 73 -8.78 0.63 -10.44
CA PRO A 73 -8.67 -0.61 -9.68
C PRO A 73 -7.32 -0.73 -8.96
N VAL A 74 -7.36 -0.81 -7.63
CA VAL A 74 -6.21 -1.08 -6.76
C VAL A 74 -6.40 -2.45 -6.09
N CYS A 75 -5.31 -3.23 -6.04
CA CYS A 75 -5.29 -4.51 -5.34
C CYS A 75 -4.57 -4.29 -4.01
N ASP A 76 -5.31 -4.39 -2.93
CA ASP A 76 -4.85 -4.10 -1.57
C ASP A 76 -4.74 -5.40 -0.76
N HIS A 77 -3.79 -5.42 0.18
CA HIS A 77 -3.63 -6.53 1.12
C HIS A 77 -4.47 -6.24 2.37
N ILE A 78 -5.46 -7.07 2.66
CA ILE A 78 -6.33 -6.94 3.84
C ILE A 78 -5.50 -6.95 5.12
N ARG A 79 -4.58 -7.92 5.23
CA ARG A 79 -3.54 -7.98 6.26
C ARG A 79 -2.21 -7.62 5.65
N GLU A 80 -1.52 -6.66 6.26
CA GLU A 80 -0.15 -6.30 5.89
C GLU A 80 0.75 -7.54 5.93
N HIS A 81 1.34 -7.89 4.78
CA HIS A 81 2.16 -9.08 4.66
C HIS A 81 3.54 -8.95 5.36
N LYS A 82 4.07 -7.72 5.56
CA LYS A 82 5.35 -7.44 6.27
C LYS A 82 6.56 -8.28 5.80
N GLY A 83 6.56 -8.73 4.54
CA GLY A 83 7.59 -9.59 3.98
C GLY A 83 7.32 -11.09 4.07
N ASP A 84 6.20 -11.50 4.67
CA ASP A 84 5.71 -12.88 4.62
C ASP A 84 5.21 -13.23 3.21
N PRO A 85 5.83 -14.19 2.50
CA PRO A 85 5.36 -14.63 1.20
C PRO A 85 3.97 -15.27 1.24
N ALA A 86 3.60 -15.97 2.31
CA ALA A 86 2.29 -16.62 2.41
C ALA A 86 1.18 -15.57 2.37
N LEU A 87 1.28 -14.53 3.20
CA LEU A 87 0.34 -13.41 3.19
C LEU A 87 0.38 -12.57 1.90
N PHE A 88 1.55 -12.47 1.25
CA PHE A 88 1.67 -11.68 0.03
C PHE A 88 0.97 -12.33 -1.17
N TRP A 89 1.10 -13.66 -1.29
CA TRP A 89 0.60 -14.44 -2.42
C TRP A 89 -0.78 -15.05 -2.18
N ASP A 90 -1.30 -14.98 -0.96
CA ASP A 90 -2.64 -15.43 -0.62
C ASP A 90 -3.70 -14.56 -1.31
N ALA A 91 -4.51 -15.20 -2.17
CA ALA A 91 -5.58 -14.54 -2.90
C ALA A 91 -6.73 -14.09 -1.99
N ASP A 92 -6.93 -14.77 -0.86
CA ASP A 92 -8.00 -14.46 0.09
C ASP A 92 -7.59 -13.33 1.04
N ASN A 93 -6.28 -13.04 1.14
CA ASN A 93 -5.75 -11.85 1.78
C ASN A 93 -5.74 -10.61 0.87
N LEU A 94 -6.22 -10.72 -0.36
CA LEU A 94 -6.25 -9.63 -1.34
C LEU A 94 -7.68 -9.17 -1.61
N GLN A 95 -7.85 -7.86 -1.70
CA GLN A 95 -9.12 -7.23 -2.02
C GLN A 95 -9.00 -6.25 -3.20
N ALA A 96 -10.06 -6.19 -4.01
CA ALA A 96 -10.20 -5.20 -5.07
C ALA A 96 -10.88 -3.95 -4.53
N VAL A 97 -10.18 -2.81 -4.56
CA VAL A 97 -10.68 -1.54 -4.04
C VAL A 97 -10.43 -0.41 -5.02
N SER A 98 -11.18 0.69 -4.86
CA SER A 98 -10.93 1.89 -5.64
C SER A 98 -9.73 2.65 -5.08
N LYS A 99 -9.00 3.36 -5.94
CA LYS A 99 -7.90 4.24 -5.52
C LYS A 99 -8.34 5.23 -4.43
N ALA A 100 -9.51 5.84 -4.57
CA ALA A 100 -10.03 6.78 -3.58
C ALA A 100 -10.21 6.14 -2.20
N TRP A 101 -10.72 4.90 -2.15
CA TRP A 101 -10.84 4.18 -0.89
C TRP A 101 -9.48 3.79 -0.34
N HIS A 102 -8.60 3.23 -1.16
CA HIS A 102 -7.25 2.82 -0.77
C HIS A 102 -6.44 3.97 -0.18
N ASP A 103 -6.45 5.13 -0.83
CA ASP A 103 -5.70 6.30 -0.39
C ASP A 103 -6.31 6.91 0.89
N SER A 104 -7.63 6.79 1.09
CA SER A 104 -8.35 7.26 2.28
C SER A 104 -8.29 6.30 3.48
N ALA A 105 -8.20 4.99 3.24
CA ALA A 105 -8.22 3.94 4.26
C ALA A 105 -7.10 4.12 5.29
N LYS A 106 -5.97 4.67 4.84
CA LYS A 106 -4.82 4.99 5.69
C LYS A 106 -5.14 6.01 6.79
N GLN A 107 -5.94 7.04 6.49
CA GLN A 107 -6.39 7.99 7.51
C GLN A 107 -7.42 7.39 8.47
N LYS A 108 -8.23 6.41 8.02
CA LYS A 108 -9.26 5.77 8.86
C LYS A 108 -8.65 4.78 9.85
N GLN A 109 -7.65 3.99 9.44
CA GLN A 109 -6.94 3.08 10.35
C GLN A 109 -6.13 3.83 11.42
N GLU A 110 -5.61 5.03 11.10
CA GLU A 110 -4.97 5.89 12.09
C GLU A 110 -5.98 6.42 13.12
N ARG A 111 -7.19 6.83 12.72
CA ARG A 111 -8.22 7.29 13.68
C ARG A 111 -8.79 6.17 14.56
N ALA A 112 -8.94 4.96 14.02
CA ALA A 112 -9.51 3.82 14.76
C ALA A 112 -8.57 3.21 15.83
N ARG A 113 -7.27 3.50 15.78
CA ARG A 113 -6.29 3.04 16.80
C ARG A 113 -6.11 4.00 17.98
N HIS A 114 -6.72 5.19 17.91
CA HIS A 114 -6.60 6.25 18.92
C HIS A 114 -7.94 6.63 19.57
N ALA A 115 -8.98 5.82 19.35
CA ALA A 115 -10.26 5.87 20.08
C ALA A 115 -10.33 4.67 21.04
#